data_AF-I1PHD8-F1
#
_entry.id   AF-I1PHD8-F1
#
_cell.length_a   1.000
_cell.length_b   1.000
_cell.length_c   1.000
_cell.angle_alpha   90.00
_cell.angle_beta   90.00
_cell.angle_gamma   90.00
#
_symmetry.space_group_name_H-M   'P 1'
#
loop_
_entity.id
_entity.type
_entity.pdbx_description
1 polymer ?
#
loop_
_entity_poly.entity_id
_entity_poly.type
_entity_poly.pdbx_seq_one_letter_code
_entity_poly.pdbx_strand_id
1 'polypeptide(L)'
;YFPSYSNYILYTEPCVNGSALSYFHVLCCQPIPGPLVGGSAAAKDVNKWLDEIIGGYDSSIREFHGGDDQKLLISLLKILCRHYGKLRSPFRSDPSQEGIAGPEMAVTKLFSSCKSSGAHKGEYGAIVHCMKNIPSENQIQATAKEVQNPLVSGRRKEALQYAQAGQLWGPAYKFALQLGGEFYVDTVKKMAYHHFVSGSPLRTLCLLIAGQPADVFNVENPTVDGNYGNLHYGKLWYQYTSS
;
A
#
# COMPACT_ATOMS: atom_id res chain seq x y z
N TYR A 1 -56.75 46.04 -11.16
CA TYR A 1 -56.14 46.01 -9.82
C TYR A 1 -55.68 44.57 -9.53
N PHE A 2 -54.36 44.36 -9.46
CA PHE A 2 -53.70 43.15 -8.91
C PHE A 2 -53.81 43.14 -7.36
N PRO A 3 -53.65 42.02 -6.62
CA PRO A 3 -52.45 41.13 -6.56
C PRO A 3 -52.79 39.61 -6.62
N SER A 4 -51.97 38.64 -7.04
CA SER A 4 -50.57 38.20 -6.80
C SER A 4 -50.25 37.69 -5.38
N TYR A 5 -50.29 36.36 -5.19
CA TYR A 5 -49.49 35.52 -4.27
C TYR A 5 -49.40 34.13 -4.92
N SER A 6 -48.29 33.71 -5.52
CA SER A 6 -46.98 33.31 -4.97
C SER A 6 -47.01 31.96 -4.24
N ASN A 7 -46.41 30.97 -4.91
CA ASN A 7 -45.64 29.83 -4.39
C ASN A 7 -46.23 28.98 -3.25
N TYR A 8 -46.73 27.79 -3.61
CA TYR A 8 -46.58 26.61 -2.77
C TYR A 8 -45.51 25.70 -3.40
N ILE A 9 -44.24 26.01 -3.14
CA ILE A 9 -43.19 25.01 -3.19
C ILE A 9 -43.46 24.10 -1.99
N LEU A 10 -43.91 22.87 -2.26
CA LEU A 10 -43.89 21.82 -1.25
C LEU A 10 -42.42 21.52 -0.94
N TYR A 11 -41.94 22.10 0.16
CA TYR A 11 -40.78 21.63 0.87
C TYR A 11 -41.06 20.19 1.33
N THR A 12 -40.56 19.21 0.60
CA THR A 12 -40.31 17.89 1.18
C THR A 12 -38.90 17.91 1.76
N GLU A 13 -38.84 18.19 3.05
CA GLU A 13 -37.71 17.89 3.94
C GLU A 13 -37.23 16.44 3.76
N PRO A 14 -35.93 16.16 3.94
CA PRO A 14 -35.32 14.89 3.60
C PRO A 14 -35.66 13.83 4.66
N CYS A 15 -36.61 12.95 4.35
CA CYS A 15 -36.86 11.79 5.19
C CYS A 15 -35.73 10.75 5.04
N VAL A 16 -34.96 10.63 6.12
CA VAL A 16 -34.19 9.45 6.51
C VAL A 16 -35.06 8.20 6.41
N ASN A 17 -34.78 7.34 5.42
CA ASN A 17 -34.75 5.87 5.50
C ASN A 17 -34.90 5.22 4.11
N GLY A 18 -33.92 4.38 3.75
CA GLY A 18 -34.05 3.43 2.64
C GLY A 18 -32.83 3.41 1.73
N SER A 19 -31.93 2.44 1.96
CA SER A 19 -30.69 2.23 1.21
C SER A 19 -30.84 2.01 -0.31
N ALA A 20 -32.07 1.85 -0.82
CA ALA A 20 -32.36 1.64 -2.23
C ALA A 20 -32.70 2.95 -2.98
N LEU A 21 -33.50 3.85 -2.40
CA LEU A 21 -33.90 5.10 -3.09
C LEU A 21 -32.73 6.07 -3.25
N SER A 22 -31.83 6.12 -2.24
CA SER A 22 -30.57 6.86 -2.34
C SER A 22 -29.63 6.26 -3.39
N TYR A 23 -29.60 4.93 -3.53
CA TYR A 23 -28.83 4.24 -4.56
C TYR A 23 -29.33 4.56 -5.97
N PHE A 24 -30.64 4.46 -6.23
CA PHE A 24 -31.21 4.79 -7.53
C PHE A 24 -31.10 6.29 -7.85
N HIS A 25 -31.28 7.17 -6.86
CA HIS A 25 -31.08 8.61 -7.04
C HIS A 25 -29.63 8.93 -7.46
N VAL A 26 -28.63 8.32 -6.82
CA VAL A 26 -27.22 8.50 -7.20
C VAL A 26 -26.92 7.97 -8.60
N LEU A 27 -27.48 6.80 -8.98
CA LEU A 27 -27.32 6.26 -10.33
C LEU A 27 -27.96 7.13 -11.41
N CYS A 28 -29.14 7.70 -11.14
CA CYS A 28 -29.83 8.61 -12.06
C CYS A 28 -29.10 9.94 -12.22
N CYS A 29 -28.39 10.41 -11.19
CA CYS A 29 -27.65 11.67 -11.21
C CYS A 29 -26.21 11.55 -11.73
N GLN A 30 -25.65 10.34 -11.83
CA GLN A 30 -24.34 10.07 -12.45
C GLN A 30 -24.42 8.90 -13.44
N PRO A 31 -25.08 9.09 -14.60
CA PRO A 31 -25.33 8.01 -15.54
C PRO A 31 -24.01 7.46 -16.10
N ILE A 32 -23.79 6.17 -15.95
CA ILE A 32 -22.66 5.46 -16.55
C ILE A 32 -22.88 5.46 -18.08
N PRO A 33 -21.85 5.77 -18.88
CA PRO A 33 -21.97 5.80 -20.34
C PRO A 33 -22.22 4.40 -20.90
N GLY A 34 -23.51 4.06 -21.07
CA GLY A 34 -24.02 2.87 -21.77
C GLY A 34 -23.41 1.52 -21.36
N PRO A 35 -23.80 0.42 -22.04
CA PRO A 35 -23.07 -0.83 -21.95
C PRO A 35 -21.63 -0.64 -22.43
N LEU A 36 -20.66 -0.76 -21.53
CA LEU A 36 -19.23 -0.54 -21.82
C LEU A 36 -18.64 -1.60 -22.78
N VAL A 37 -19.28 -2.76 -22.88
CA VAL A 37 -18.91 -3.85 -23.79
C VAL A 37 -20.11 -4.13 -24.69
N GLY A 38 -19.92 -4.03 -26.00
CA GLY A 38 -20.97 -4.30 -27.00
C GLY A 38 -22.01 -3.18 -27.19
N GLY A 39 -21.78 -1.98 -26.65
CA GLY A 39 -22.69 -0.83 -26.75
C GLY A 39 -22.04 0.46 -27.26
N SER A 40 -22.87 1.47 -27.51
CA SER A 40 -22.58 2.76 -28.17
C SER A 40 -21.58 3.71 -27.47
N ALA A 41 -21.03 3.34 -26.32
CA ALA A 41 -20.17 4.21 -25.53
C ALA A 41 -18.76 4.27 -26.12
N ALA A 42 -18.35 5.44 -26.62
CA ALA A 42 -16.99 5.62 -27.10
C ALA A 42 -16.04 5.88 -25.91
N ALA A 43 -14.76 5.54 -26.07
CA ALA A 43 -13.74 5.80 -25.04
C ALA A 43 -13.68 7.28 -24.60
N LYS A 44 -14.04 8.21 -25.50
CA LYS A 44 -14.16 9.64 -25.20
C LYS A 44 -15.28 9.94 -24.18
N ASP A 45 -16.40 9.23 -24.25
CA ASP A 45 -17.56 9.45 -23.39
C ASP A 45 -17.27 8.93 -21.97
N VAL A 46 -16.55 7.80 -21.89
CA VAL A 46 -16.02 7.26 -20.62
C VAL A 46 -15.00 8.19 -19.97
N ASN A 47 -14.05 8.74 -20.74
CA ASN A 47 -13.07 9.70 -20.20
C ASN A 47 -13.75 10.98 -19.72
N LYS A 48 -14.73 11.49 -20.47
CA LYS A 48 -15.52 12.66 -20.07
C LYS A 48 -16.29 12.40 -18.78
N TRP A 49 -16.94 11.26 -18.67
CA TRP A 49 -17.66 10.85 -17.45
C TRP A 49 -16.72 10.73 -16.24
N LEU A 50 -15.52 10.15 -16.42
CA LEU A 50 -14.51 10.11 -15.36
C LEU A 50 -14.04 11.51 -14.95
N ASP A 51 -13.89 12.43 -15.90
CA ASP A 51 -13.53 13.83 -15.63
C ASP A 51 -14.64 14.57 -14.86
N GLU A 52 -15.90 14.39 -15.25
CA GLU A 52 -17.08 14.95 -14.57
C GLU A 52 -17.19 14.42 -13.13
N ILE A 53 -16.94 13.13 -12.92
CA ILE A 53 -16.93 12.52 -11.59
C ILE A 53 -15.78 13.08 -10.74
N ILE A 54 -14.55 13.15 -11.26
CA ILE A 54 -13.40 13.71 -10.52
C ILE A 54 -13.65 15.19 -10.17
N GLY A 55 -14.22 15.99 -11.08
CA GLY A 55 -14.58 17.39 -10.84
C GLY A 55 -15.75 17.56 -9.85
N GLY A 56 -16.66 16.57 -9.79
CA GLY A 56 -17.72 16.51 -8.79
C GLY A 56 -17.20 16.37 -7.36
N TYR A 57 -16.09 15.64 -7.15
CA TYR A 57 -15.46 15.51 -5.84
C TYR A 57 -14.82 16.81 -5.33
N ASP A 58 -14.39 17.71 -6.21
CA ASP A 58 -13.87 19.03 -5.81
C ASP A 58 -14.98 20.04 -5.48
N SER A 59 -16.21 19.80 -5.94
CA SER A 59 -17.31 20.78 -5.89
C SER A 59 -18.44 20.43 -4.92
N SER A 60 -18.61 19.18 -4.51
CA SER A 60 -19.65 18.78 -3.57
C SER A 60 -19.11 18.55 -2.16
N ILE A 61 -19.65 19.29 -1.20
CA ILE A 61 -19.74 18.91 0.21
C ILE A 61 -20.44 17.55 0.26
N ARG A 62 -19.67 16.46 0.27
CA ARG A 62 -20.19 15.13 0.62
C ARG A 62 -19.56 14.73 1.93
N GLU A 63 -20.40 14.80 2.96
CA GLU A 63 -20.18 14.35 4.35
C GLU A 63 -20.04 12.82 4.45
N PHE A 64 -19.29 12.20 3.55
CA PHE A 64 -18.80 10.84 3.72
C PHE A 64 -17.28 10.92 3.76
N HIS A 65 -16.73 10.38 4.83
CA HIS A 65 -15.37 10.56 5.36
C HIS A 65 -14.23 9.99 4.46
N GLY A 66 -14.37 10.00 3.13
CA GLY A 66 -13.48 9.31 2.17
C GLY A 66 -13.22 10.04 0.84
N GLY A 67 -13.37 11.36 0.78
CA GLY A 67 -13.23 12.16 -0.45
C GLY A 67 -11.89 11.98 -1.18
N ASP A 68 -10.79 11.86 -0.43
CA ASP A 68 -9.44 11.74 -1.02
C ASP A 68 -9.16 10.33 -1.59
N ASP A 69 -9.66 9.27 -0.96
CA ASP A 69 -9.43 7.89 -1.39
C ASP A 69 -10.28 7.53 -2.62
N GLN A 70 -11.51 8.03 -2.68
CA GLN A 70 -12.38 7.84 -3.84
C GLN A 70 -11.85 8.61 -5.05
N LYS A 71 -11.39 9.86 -4.86
CA LYS A 71 -10.72 10.65 -5.91
C LYS A 71 -9.44 9.97 -6.41
N LEU A 72 -8.64 9.39 -5.51
CA LEU A 72 -7.45 8.60 -5.86
C LEU A 72 -7.81 7.38 -6.70
N LEU A 73 -8.79 6.58 -6.28
CA LEU A 73 -9.21 5.36 -6.98
C LEU A 73 -9.74 5.65 -8.38
N ILE A 74 -10.57 6.69 -8.52
CA ILE A 74 -11.15 7.08 -9.81
C ILE A 74 -10.08 7.68 -10.73
N SER A 75 -9.12 8.44 -10.18
CA SER A 75 -7.96 8.92 -10.93
C SER A 75 -7.07 7.77 -11.41
N LEU A 76 -6.87 6.73 -10.59
CA LEU A 76 -6.15 5.52 -10.99
C LEU A 76 -6.89 4.76 -12.09
N LEU A 77 -8.22 4.62 -11.98
CA LEU A 77 -9.06 4.01 -13.02
C LEU A 77 -8.93 4.77 -14.34
N LYS A 78 -8.92 6.11 -14.31
CA LYS A 78 -8.70 6.93 -15.50
C LYS A 78 -7.35 6.66 -16.17
N ILE A 79 -6.28 6.47 -15.38
CA ILE A 79 -4.97 6.07 -15.90
C ILE A 79 -5.06 4.68 -16.54
N LEU A 80 -5.71 3.71 -15.88
CA LEU A 80 -5.93 2.37 -16.44
C LEU A 80 -6.69 2.41 -17.77
N CYS A 81 -7.77 3.18 -17.86
CA CYS A 81 -8.55 3.33 -19.09
C CYS A 81 -7.73 3.93 -20.24
N ARG A 82 -6.87 4.91 -19.95
CA ARG A 82 -5.97 5.52 -20.96
C ARG A 82 -4.91 4.56 -21.48
N HIS A 83 -4.46 3.63 -20.64
CA HIS A 83 -3.40 2.68 -20.97
C HIS A 83 -3.90 1.25 -21.17
N TYR A 84 -5.18 1.06 -21.50
CA TYR A 84 -5.79 -0.26 -21.77
C TYR A 84 -5.51 -1.30 -20.67
N GLY A 85 -5.58 -0.85 -19.41
CA GLY A 85 -5.33 -1.66 -18.22
C GLY A 85 -3.86 -1.92 -17.88
N LYS A 86 -2.91 -1.42 -18.67
CA LYS A 86 -1.47 -1.62 -18.44
C LYS A 86 -0.88 -0.48 -17.61
N LEU A 87 -0.45 -0.81 -16.39
CA LEU A 87 0.27 0.13 -15.51
C LEU A 87 1.79 0.03 -15.64
N ARG A 88 2.30 -0.95 -16.38
CA ARG A 88 3.72 -1.12 -16.67
C ARG A 88 3.96 -1.14 -18.17
N SER A 89 4.98 -0.43 -18.62
CA SER A 89 5.48 -0.54 -19.98
C SER A 89 5.99 -1.97 -20.21
N PRO A 90 5.61 -2.63 -21.33
CA PRO A 90 6.07 -3.98 -21.65
C PRO A 90 7.57 -4.05 -21.96
N PHE A 91 8.22 -2.91 -22.19
CA PHE A 91 9.65 -2.81 -22.41
C PHE A 91 10.27 -1.92 -21.34
N ARG A 92 11.32 -2.43 -20.70
CA ARG A 92 12.18 -1.66 -19.79
C ARG A 92 12.84 -0.56 -20.61
N SER A 93 12.24 0.62 -20.62
CA SER A 93 12.78 1.80 -21.27
C SER A 93 14.12 2.16 -20.60
N ASP A 94 15.12 2.46 -21.40
CA ASP A 94 16.39 3.02 -20.93
C ASP A 94 16.09 4.30 -20.12
N PRO A 95 16.65 4.52 -18.91
CA PRO A 95 16.34 5.69 -18.07
C PRO A 95 16.72 7.04 -18.71
N SER A 96 17.38 7.01 -19.87
CA SER A 96 17.74 8.17 -20.68
C SER A 96 16.69 8.58 -21.72
N GLN A 97 15.66 7.74 -21.97
CA GLN A 97 14.59 8.00 -22.95
C GLN A 97 13.18 8.06 -22.30
N GLU A 98 13.10 8.55 -21.07
CA GLU A 98 11.84 8.67 -20.34
C GLU A 98 10.99 9.82 -20.94
N GLY A 99 10.24 9.49 -22.00
CA GLY A 99 9.18 10.35 -22.51
C GLY A 99 8.18 10.65 -21.40
N ILE A 100 7.88 11.94 -21.23
CA ILE A 100 7.16 12.62 -20.13
C ILE A 100 5.74 12.07 -19.79
N ALA A 101 5.29 10.97 -20.41
CA ALA A 101 3.89 10.51 -20.40
C ALA A 101 3.66 8.98 -20.31
N GLY A 102 4.56 8.21 -19.69
CA GLY A 102 4.33 6.78 -19.42
C GLY A 102 3.27 6.50 -18.33
N PRO A 103 2.64 5.31 -18.31
CA PRO A 103 1.70 4.91 -17.25
C PRO A 103 2.37 4.94 -15.86
N GLU A 104 3.65 4.54 -15.74
CA GLU A 104 4.36 4.59 -14.46
C GLU A 104 4.50 6.02 -13.91
N MET A 105 4.81 6.98 -14.78
CA MET A 105 4.95 8.40 -14.44
C MET A 105 3.61 8.99 -13.97
N ALA A 106 2.51 8.67 -14.66
CA ALA A 106 1.17 9.13 -14.29
C ALA A 106 0.75 8.59 -12.92
N VAL A 107 1.01 7.31 -12.65
CA VAL A 107 0.75 6.68 -11.35
C VAL A 107 1.61 7.30 -10.25
N THR A 108 2.90 7.50 -10.52
CA THR A 108 3.84 8.11 -9.57
C THR A 108 3.43 9.53 -9.21
N LYS A 109 3.04 10.35 -10.20
CA LYS A 109 2.52 11.71 -9.99
C LYS A 109 1.25 11.69 -9.15
N LEU A 110 0.32 10.78 -9.45
CA LEU A 110 -0.93 10.64 -8.70
C LEU A 110 -0.66 10.37 -7.21
N PHE A 111 0.12 9.33 -6.89
CA PHE A 111 0.43 8.97 -5.50
C PHE A 111 1.28 10.03 -4.78
N SER A 112 2.13 10.76 -5.51
CA SER A 112 2.91 11.86 -4.93
C SER A 112 2.03 13.06 -4.60
N SER A 113 1.03 13.37 -5.43
CA SER A 113 0.11 14.48 -5.22
C SER A 113 -0.85 14.29 -4.04
N CYS A 114 -1.13 13.05 -3.66
CA CYS A 114 -1.99 12.72 -2.52
C CYS A 114 -1.30 12.89 -1.15
N LYS A 115 0.01 13.15 -1.10
CA LYS A 115 0.74 13.38 0.15
C LYS A 115 0.61 14.85 0.59
N SER A 116 -0.59 15.32 0.99
CA SER A 116 -0.71 16.68 1.59
C SER A 116 -2.04 17.06 2.27
N SER A 117 -3.09 16.25 2.30
CA SER A 117 -4.38 16.67 2.91
C SER A 117 -4.83 15.73 4.02
N GLY A 118 -4.81 16.23 5.26
CA GLY A 118 -5.55 15.64 6.38
C GLY A 118 -4.70 15.10 7.51
N ALA A 119 -4.78 15.77 8.66
CA ALA A 119 -4.23 15.36 9.96
C ALA A 119 -4.92 14.12 10.57
N HIS A 120 -5.69 13.34 9.79
CA HIS A 120 -6.52 12.23 10.29
C HIS A 120 -6.53 10.98 9.39
N LYS A 121 -5.55 10.81 8.50
CA LYS A 121 -5.55 9.68 7.54
C LYS A 121 -4.64 8.53 7.96
N GLY A 122 -5.05 7.81 9.01
CA GLY A 122 -4.50 6.51 9.42
C GLY A 122 -3.01 6.49 9.79
N GLU A 123 -2.59 5.51 10.60
CA GLU A 123 -1.18 5.31 10.99
C GLU A 123 -0.21 5.13 9.79
N TYR A 124 -0.75 4.93 8.58
CA TYR A 124 0.00 4.67 7.35
C TYR A 124 0.28 5.92 6.50
N GLY A 125 -0.54 6.98 6.60
CA GLY A 125 -0.45 8.17 5.74
C GLY A 125 0.71 9.10 6.10
N ALA A 126 1.20 9.01 7.34
CA ALA A 126 2.25 9.84 7.90
C ALA A 126 3.39 9.00 8.50
N ILE A 127 3.88 7.97 7.79
CA ILE A 127 5.11 7.27 8.19
C ILE A 127 6.32 8.21 7.92
N VAL A 128 6.41 9.30 8.67
CA VAL A 128 7.60 10.16 8.78
C VAL A 128 8.75 9.37 9.44
N HIS A 129 8.40 8.31 10.17
CA HIS A 129 9.33 7.46 10.90
C HIS A 129 9.28 6.01 10.38
N CYS A 130 9.97 5.73 9.26
CA CYS A 130 10.00 4.39 8.65
C CYS A 130 10.78 3.34 9.44
N MET A 131 11.64 3.80 10.36
CA MET A 131 12.47 2.93 11.19
C MET A 131 11.85 2.78 12.58
N LYS A 132 12.19 1.76 13.36
CA LYS A 132 11.69 1.62 14.74
C LYS A 132 12.69 2.17 15.75
N ASN A 133 13.87 1.55 15.82
CA ASN A 133 14.93 1.93 16.73
C ASN A 133 16.29 1.60 16.09
N ILE A 134 17.28 2.45 16.35
CA ILE A 134 18.69 2.20 16.01
C ILE A 134 19.39 1.85 17.34
N PRO A 135 20.15 0.74 17.41
CA PRO A 135 20.89 0.40 18.63
C PRO A 135 21.90 1.50 18.98
N SER A 136 22.07 1.76 20.27
CA SER A 136 23.07 2.73 20.75
C SER A 136 24.50 2.24 20.48
N GLU A 137 25.47 3.16 20.41
CA GLU A 137 26.86 2.81 20.17
C GLU A 137 27.41 1.79 21.18
N ASN A 138 27.07 1.93 22.46
CA ASN A 138 27.47 0.99 23.51
C ASN A 138 26.94 -0.43 23.24
N GLN A 139 25.69 -0.56 22.76
CA GLN A 139 25.10 -1.85 22.39
C GLN A 139 25.78 -2.44 21.16
N ILE A 140 26.12 -1.61 20.17
CA ILE A 140 26.85 -2.02 18.97
C ILE A 140 28.23 -2.58 19.35
N GLN A 141 28.98 -1.87 20.21
CA GLN A 141 30.30 -2.31 20.66
C GLN A 141 30.24 -3.59 21.50
N ALA A 142 29.27 -3.68 22.42
CA ALA A 142 29.08 -4.90 23.23
C ALA A 142 28.76 -6.11 22.35
N THR A 143 27.81 -5.97 21.42
CA THR A 143 27.45 -7.04 20.48
C THR A 143 28.63 -7.42 19.59
N ALA A 144 29.40 -6.45 19.09
CA ALA A 144 30.57 -6.74 18.27
C ALA A 144 31.59 -7.60 19.02
N LYS A 145 31.80 -7.35 20.32
CA LYS A 145 32.65 -8.17 21.18
C LYS A 145 32.10 -9.58 21.36
N GLU A 146 30.78 -9.73 21.53
CA GLU A 146 30.14 -11.05 21.64
C GLU A 146 30.25 -11.86 20.34
N VAL A 147 30.16 -11.20 19.17
CA VAL A 147 30.31 -11.83 17.86
C VAL A 147 31.76 -12.25 17.57
N GLN A 148 32.76 -11.54 18.11
CA GLN A 148 34.17 -11.86 17.87
C GLN A 148 34.57 -13.27 18.35
N ASN A 149 34.12 -13.68 19.55
CA ASN A 149 34.45 -14.99 20.12
C ASN A 149 34.03 -16.20 19.25
N PRO A 150 32.76 -16.33 18.82
CA PRO A 150 32.34 -17.39 17.91
C PRO A 150 32.95 -17.24 16.51
N LEU A 151 33.25 -16.01 16.07
CA LEU A 151 33.89 -15.79 14.78
C LEU A 151 35.33 -16.32 14.73
N VAL A 152 36.15 -16.00 15.75
CA VAL A 152 37.54 -16.47 15.84
C VAL A 152 37.63 -17.99 15.99
N SER A 153 36.62 -18.61 16.63
CA SER A 153 36.51 -20.07 16.72
C SER A 153 35.88 -20.74 15.49
N GLY A 154 35.57 -19.99 14.42
CA GLY A 154 35.01 -20.51 13.17
C GLY A 154 33.52 -20.88 13.22
N ARG A 155 32.84 -20.61 14.33
CA ARG A 155 31.43 -20.96 14.59
C ARG A 155 30.49 -19.93 13.98
N ARG A 156 30.45 -19.87 12.65
CA ARG A 156 29.68 -18.88 11.86
C ARG A 156 28.17 -18.84 12.19
N LYS A 157 27.57 -20.00 12.51
CA LYS A 157 26.14 -20.08 12.86
C LYS A 157 25.83 -19.39 14.19
N GLU A 158 26.70 -19.54 15.19
CA GLU A 158 26.57 -18.83 16.46
C GLU A 158 26.85 -17.33 16.28
N ALA A 159 27.90 -16.98 15.53
CA ALA A 159 28.20 -15.59 15.21
C ALA A 159 27.02 -14.88 14.53
N LEU A 160 26.28 -15.58 13.66
CA LEU A 160 25.03 -15.08 13.07
C LEU A 160 23.96 -14.82 14.13
N GLN A 161 23.75 -15.73 15.08
CA GLN A 161 22.76 -15.58 16.15
C GLN A 161 23.05 -14.37 17.03
N TYR A 162 24.31 -14.21 17.48
CA TYR A 162 24.73 -13.04 18.26
C TYR A 162 24.57 -11.74 17.46
N ALA A 163 24.92 -11.74 16.17
CA ALA A 163 24.77 -10.57 15.31
C ALA A 163 23.29 -10.20 15.10
N GLN A 164 22.40 -11.17 14.92
CA GLN A 164 20.95 -10.94 14.82
C GLN A 164 20.37 -10.39 16.13
N ALA A 165 20.77 -10.97 17.27
CA ALA A 165 20.29 -10.58 18.59
C ALA A 165 20.64 -9.11 18.93
N GLY A 166 21.87 -8.69 18.65
CA GLY A 166 22.29 -7.30 18.85
C GLY A 166 22.11 -6.39 17.63
N GLN A 167 21.30 -6.81 16.65
CA GLN A 167 20.90 -5.99 15.49
C GLN A 167 22.08 -5.48 14.63
N LEU A 168 23.20 -6.23 14.59
CA LEU A 168 24.33 -5.97 13.70
C LEU A 168 24.07 -6.57 12.32
N TRP A 169 23.15 -5.94 11.57
CA TRP A 169 22.64 -6.49 10.31
C TRP A 169 23.73 -6.63 9.23
N GLY A 170 24.69 -5.72 9.13
CA GLY A 170 25.79 -5.80 8.16
C GLY A 170 26.60 -7.10 8.29
N PRO A 171 27.22 -7.36 9.46
CA PRO A 171 27.87 -8.63 9.74
C PRO A 171 26.92 -9.85 9.63
N ALA A 172 25.68 -9.74 10.13
CA ALA A 172 24.70 -10.80 10.04
C ALA A 172 24.44 -11.22 8.59
N TYR A 173 24.30 -10.26 7.66
CA TYR A 173 24.17 -10.56 6.23
C TYR A 173 25.36 -11.32 5.67
N LYS A 174 26.58 -10.92 6.05
CA LYS A 174 27.78 -11.60 5.57
C LYS A 174 27.83 -13.06 6.04
N PHE A 175 27.45 -13.33 7.28
CA PHE A 175 27.36 -14.70 7.79
C PHE A 175 26.22 -15.49 7.12
N ALA A 176 25.05 -14.88 6.96
CA ALA A 176 23.90 -15.52 6.34
C ALA A 176 24.19 -15.95 4.90
N LEU A 177 24.80 -15.07 4.08
CA LEU A 177 25.22 -15.38 2.72
C LEU A 177 26.18 -16.57 2.64
N GLN A 178 27.05 -16.73 3.63
CA GLN A 178 28.00 -17.84 3.69
C GLN A 178 27.40 -19.16 4.21
N LEU A 179 26.29 -19.09 4.94
CA LEU A 179 25.61 -20.26 5.51
C LEU A 179 24.53 -20.81 4.56
N GLY A 180 23.95 -19.97 3.70
CA GLY A 180 23.05 -20.39 2.63
C GLY A 180 21.86 -19.46 2.41
N GLY A 181 21.08 -19.73 1.35
CA GLY A 181 19.93 -18.91 0.96
C GLY A 181 18.82 -18.86 2.02
N GLU A 182 18.55 -19.95 2.72
CA GLU A 182 17.55 -19.97 3.80
C GLU A 182 17.92 -19.03 4.95
N PHE A 183 19.19 -19.04 5.37
CA PHE A 183 19.69 -18.12 6.40
C PHE A 183 19.64 -16.67 5.94
N TYR A 184 19.90 -16.40 4.66
CA TYR A 184 19.77 -15.06 4.09
C TYR A 184 18.33 -14.57 4.17
N VAL A 185 17.36 -15.36 3.68
CA VAL A 185 15.94 -15.01 3.70
C VAL A 185 15.45 -14.76 5.13
N ASP A 186 15.78 -15.64 6.08
CA ASP A 186 15.43 -15.49 7.50
C ASP A 186 16.05 -14.22 8.12
N THR A 187 17.31 -13.92 7.78
CA THR A 187 18.00 -12.72 8.27
C THR A 187 17.38 -11.43 7.72
N VAL A 188 17.08 -11.37 6.41
CA VAL A 188 16.38 -10.22 5.82
C VAL A 188 15.01 -10.03 6.47
N LYS A 189 14.27 -11.13 6.68
CA LYS A 189 12.96 -11.10 7.35
C LYS A 189 13.10 -10.54 8.77
N LYS A 190 13.96 -11.11 9.62
CA LYS A 190 14.20 -10.59 10.98
C LYS A 190 14.61 -9.12 10.97
N MET A 191 15.52 -8.72 10.09
CA MET A 191 15.94 -7.34 9.93
C MET A 191 14.75 -6.42 9.61
N ALA A 192 13.92 -6.80 8.63
CA ALA A 192 12.78 -5.99 8.21
C ALA A 192 11.76 -5.79 9.35
N TYR A 193 11.54 -6.81 10.17
CA TYR A 193 10.63 -6.76 11.31
C TYR A 193 11.18 -5.89 12.45
N HIS A 194 12.48 -5.99 12.74
CA HIS A 194 13.11 -5.24 13.83
C HIS A 194 13.43 -3.78 13.46
N HIS A 195 13.86 -3.53 12.23
CA HIS A 195 14.37 -2.22 11.83
C HIS A 195 13.29 -1.31 11.26
N PHE A 196 12.24 -1.86 10.64
CA PHE A 196 11.23 -1.08 9.92
C PHE A 196 9.81 -1.23 10.49
N VAL A 197 9.06 -0.13 10.45
CA VAL A 197 7.66 -0.08 10.88
C VAL A 197 6.80 -0.95 9.96
N SER A 198 5.79 -1.62 10.53
CA SER A 198 4.81 -2.37 9.76
C SER A 198 4.18 -1.47 8.70
N GLY A 199 4.10 -1.94 7.46
CA GLY A 199 3.59 -1.14 6.37
C GLY A 199 4.52 -0.07 5.79
N SER A 200 5.72 0.12 6.33
CA SER A 200 6.68 1.00 5.66
C SER A 200 7.04 0.45 4.27
N PRO A 201 7.25 1.32 3.26
CA PRO A 201 7.74 0.90 1.95
C PRO A 201 9.06 0.15 2.02
N LEU A 202 9.93 0.49 3.00
CA LEU A 202 11.20 -0.18 3.22
C LEU A 202 11.02 -1.61 3.72
N ARG A 203 10.13 -1.85 4.70
CA ARG A 203 9.78 -3.20 5.14
C ARG A 203 9.25 -4.03 4.00
N THR A 204 8.32 -3.46 3.23
CA THR A 204 7.72 -4.10 2.06
C THR A 204 8.80 -4.51 1.05
N LEU A 205 9.71 -3.59 0.71
CA LEU A 205 10.82 -3.86 -0.19
C LEU A 205 11.71 -5.01 0.31
N CYS A 206 12.12 -5.00 1.57
CA CYS A 206 12.99 -6.04 2.12
C CYS A 206 12.34 -7.43 2.09
N LEU A 207 11.04 -7.53 2.43
CA LEU A 207 10.32 -8.80 2.37
C LEU A 207 10.13 -9.29 0.94
N LEU A 208 9.90 -8.39 -0.03
CA LEU A 208 9.82 -8.75 -1.44
C LEU A 208 11.17 -9.25 -1.98
N ILE A 209 12.28 -8.58 -1.65
CA ILE A 209 13.63 -9.02 -2.03
C ILE A 209 13.96 -10.39 -1.39
N ALA A 210 13.48 -10.64 -0.18
CA ALA A 210 13.61 -11.93 0.49
C ALA A 210 12.71 -13.04 -0.10
N GLY A 211 11.87 -12.75 -1.10
CA GLY A 211 10.93 -13.71 -1.66
C GLY A 211 9.79 -14.08 -0.71
N GLN A 212 9.45 -13.18 0.23
CA GLN A 212 8.42 -13.38 1.26
C GLN A 212 7.23 -12.39 1.08
N PRO A 213 6.49 -12.44 -0.05
CA PRO A 213 5.37 -11.51 -0.28
C PRO A 213 4.20 -11.73 0.68
N ALA A 214 4.00 -12.96 1.18
CA ALA A 214 2.93 -13.28 2.12
C ALA A 214 3.10 -12.56 3.47
N ASP A 215 4.35 -12.31 3.88
CA ASP A 215 4.68 -11.65 5.15
C ASP A 215 4.46 -10.13 5.12
N VAL A 216 4.33 -9.52 3.93
CA VAL A 216 4.13 -8.07 3.78
C VAL A 216 2.83 -7.61 4.46
N PHE A 217 1.79 -8.45 4.40
CA PHE A 217 0.46 -8.15 4.94
C PHE A 217 0.29 -8.60 6.39
N ASN A 218 1.32 -9.21 6.98
CA ASN A 218 1.25 -9.67 8.36
C ASN A 218 1.42 -8.48 9.31
N VAL A 219 0.35 -8.13 10.01
CA VAL A 219 0.37 -7.05 11.01
C VAL A 219 0.99 -7.60 12.29
N GLU A 220 2.11 -7.03 12.71
CA GLU A 220 2.66 -7.29 14.03
C GLU A 220 1.69 -6.78 15.09
N ASN A 221 1.08 -7.68 15.86
CA ASN A 221 0.46 -7.29 17.11
C ASN A 221 1.59 -6.79 18.05
N PRO A 222 1.46 -5.61 18.67
CA PRO A 222 2.43 -5.12 19.64
C PRO A 222 2.21 -5.86 20.97
N THR A 223 2.51 -7.16 21.00
CA THR A 223 2.65 -7.90 22.24
C THR A 223 4.14 -8.00 22.57
N VAL A 224 4.49 -7.21 23.57
CA VAL A 224 5.69 -7.28 24.43
C VAL A 224 6.22 -8.71 24.58
N ASP A 225 7.55 -8.81 24.48
CA ASP A 225 8.49 -9.83 24.95
C ASP A 225 8.04 -11.30 25.09
N GLY A 226 8.85 -12.16 24.45
CA GLY A 226 9.31 -13.39 25.08
C GLY A 226 8.35 -14.57 25.10
N ASN A 227 8.31 -15.35 24.01
CA ASN A 227 8.61 -16.78 24.10
C ASN A 227 8.70 -17.43 22.72
N TYR A 228 9.79 -18.17 22.50
CA TYR A 228 9.81 -19.22 21.49
C TYR A 228 8.78 -20.28 21.88
N GLY A 229 7.72 -20.41 21.08
CA GLY A 229 6.67 -21.39 21.32
C GLY A 229 5.92 -21.68 20.02
N ASN A 230 6.51 -22.57 19.22
CA ASN A 230 5.86 -23.48 18.28
C ASN A 230 4.36 -23.23 17.99
N LEU A 231 4.05 -22.57 16.88
CA LEU A 231 2.72 -22.67 16.26
C LEU A 231 2.87 -22.92 14.77
N HIS A 232 2.82 -24.20 14.44
CA HIS A 232 2.30 -24.74 13.20
C HIS A 232 0.98 -24.04 12.82
N TYR A 233 1.04 -23.10 11.88
CA TYR A 233 -0.02 -22.84 10.91
C TYR A 233 0.68 -22.91 9.56
N GLY A 234 0.57 -23.99 8.79
CA GLY A 234 -0.68 -24.52 8.29
C GLY A 234 -0.61 -24.41 6.77
N LYS A 235 0.23 -25.26 6.17
CA LYS A 235 0.30 -25.51 4.73
C LYS A 235 -1.09 -25.91 4.23
N LEU A 236 -1.86 -25.00 3.63
CA LEU A 236 -3.12 -25.35 2.95
C LEU A 236 -3.41 -24.44 1.73
N TRP A 237 -2.43 -24.20 0.86
CA TRP A 237 -2.69 -23.57 -0.45
C TRP A 237 -1.97 -24.23 -1.65
N TYR A 238 -1.51 -25.48 -1.51
CA TYR A 238 -1.01 -26.25 -2.66
C TYR A 238 -1.68 -27.61 -2.71
N GLN A 239 -2.97 -27.63 -3.01
CA GLN A 239 -3.64 -28.83 -3.51
C GLN A 239 -4.95 -28.40 -4.16
N TYR A 240 -4.90 -27.78 -5.34
CA TYR A 240 -6.01 -27.79 -6.32
C TYR A 240 -5.53 -27.25 -7.66
N THR A 241 -4.61 -27.95 -8.32
CA THR A 241 -4.42 -27.89 -9.79
C THR A 241 -3.73 -29.18 -10.28
N SER A 242 -4.42 -30.32 -10.21
CA SER A 242 -4.16 -31.46 -11.10
C SER A 242 -5.32 -32.45 -10.99
N SER A 243 -6.29 -32.30 -11.87
CA SER A 243 -7.01 -33.38 -12.56
C SER A 243 -7.59 -32.80 -13.84
#